data_AF-A0A212JFX6-F1
#
_entry.id   AF-A0A212JFX6-F1
#
_cell.length_a   1.000
_cell.length_b   1.000
_cell.length_c   1.000
_cell.angle_alpha   90.00
_cell.angle_beta   90.00
_cell.angle_gamma   90.00
#
_symmetry.space_group_name_H-M   'P 1'
#
loop_
_entity.id
_entity.type
_entity.pdbx_description
1 polymer ?
#
loop_
_entity_poly.entity_id
_entity_poly.type
_entity_poly.pdbx_seq_one_letter_code
_entity_poly.pdbx_strand_id
1 'polypeptide(L)'
;MNYNSATLEKVRAFGVLGYPPHEIIHLVEPENEEQFLKDIQDPAHEISKAYQKGKTTGQYTMDKALFDAAKANGTDANEKLNLRQQKKRVETAIYERFNV
;
A
#
# COMPACT_ATOMS: atom_id res chain seq x y z
N MET A 1 -13.66 12.54 -7.84
CA MET A 1 -13.88 12.35 -9.30
C MET A 1 -14.37 10.93 -9.54
N ASN A 2 -14.97 10.63 -10.68
CA ASN A 2 -15.29 9.23 -11.01
C ASN A 2 -14.14 8.63 -11.81
N TYR A 3 -13.61 7.51 -11.34
CA TYR A 3 -12.49 6.83 -12.00
C TYR A 3 -12.96 5.57 -12.70
N ASN A 4 -12.57 5.41 -13.96
CA ASN A 4 -12.86 4.17 -14.68
C ASN A 4 -12.05 2.99 -14.08
N SER A 5 -12.48 1.77 -14.39
CA SER A 5 -11.85 0.55 -13.85
C SER A 5 -10.37 0.44 -14.20
N ALA A 6 -9.95 0.90 -15.39
CA ALA A 6 -8.56 0.84 -15.81
C ALA A 6 -7.66 1.76 -14.95
N THR A 7 -8.12 2.96 -14.62
CA THR A 7 -7.41 3.87 -13.71
C THR A 7 -7.33 3.29 -12.29
N LEU A 8 -8.42 2.72 -11.79
CA LEU A 8 -8.43 2.03 -10.48
C LEU A 8 -7.43 0.87 -10.43
N GLU A 9 -7.34 0.07 -11.50
CA GLU A 9 -6.36 -1.02 -11.60
C GLU A 9 -4.92 -0.53 -11.65
N LYS A 10 -4.63 0.52 -12.43
CA LYS A 10 -3.30 1.15 -12.46
C LYS A 10 -2.89 1.65 -11.07
N VAL A 11 -3.76 2.42 -10.41
CA VAL A 11 -3.48 2.94 -9.06
C VAL A 11 -3.29 1.80 -8.05
N ARG A 12 -4.07 0.73 -8.14
CA ARG A 12 -3.85 -0.46 -7.33
C ARG A 12 -2.47 -1.08 -7.58
N ALA A 13 -2.05 -1.22 -8.84
CA ALA A 13 -0.75 -1.76 -9.20
C ALA A 13 0.40 -0.89 -8.66
N PHE A 14 0.30 0.43 -8.76
CA PHE A 14 1.28 1.35 -8.16
C PHE A 14 1.29 1.29 -6.63
N GLY A 15 0.12 1.07 -6.01
CA GLY A 15 0.01 0.79 -4.59
C GLY A 15 0.77 -0.49 -4.19
N VAL A 16 0.68 -1.57 -4.97
CA VAL A 16 1.46 -2.81 -4.75
C VAL A 16 2.96 -2.54 -4.77
N LEU A 17 3.41 -1.68 -5.68
CA LEU A 17 4.81 -1.30 -5.83
C LEU A 17 5.28 -0.27 -4.79
N GLY A 18 4.36 0.33 -4.02
CA GLY A 18 4.68 1.27 -2.95
C GLY A 18 4.93 2.71 -3.40
N TYR A 19 4.50 3.09 -4.61
CA TYR A 19 4.63 4.47 -5.09
C TYR A 19 3.77 5.42 -4.25
N PRO A 20 4.30 6.58 -3.85
CA PRO A 20 3.52 7.59 -3.13
C PRO A 20 2.51 8.27 -4.06
N PRO A 21 1.38 8.79 -3.52
CA PRO A 21 0.33 9.39 -4.34
C PRO A 21 0.77 10.51 -5.28
N HIS A 22 1.73 11.35 -4.87
CA HIS A 22 2.23 12.46 -5.69
C HIS A 22 3.01 11.98 -6.92
N GLU A 23 3.70 10.84 -6.84
CA GLU A 23 4.37 10.25 -8.01
C GLU A 23 3.38 9.55 -8.93
N ILE A 24 2.33 8.95 -8.36
CA ILE A 24 1.29 8.25 -9.13
C ILE A 24 0.61 9.20 -10.13
N ILE A 25 0.44 10.48 -9.78
CA ILE A 25 -0.17 11.49 -10.68
C ILE A 25 0.53 11.51 -12.04
N HIS A 26 1.86 11.49 -12.06
CA HIS A 26 2.65 11.52 -13.29
C HIS A 26 2.54 10.23 -14.13
N LEU A 27 1.94 9.17 -13.59
CA LEU A 27 1.79 7.87 -14.25
C LEU A 27 0.35 7.61 -14.72
N VAL A 28 -0.64 8.17 -14.03
CA VAL A 28 -2.06 8.07 -14.41
C VAL A 28 -2.59 9.30 -15.12
N GLU A 29 -1.87 10.43 -15.06
CA GLU A 29 -2.18 11.69 -15.76
C GLU A 29 -3.67 12.08 -15.60
N PRO A 30 -4.17 12.26 -14.36
CA PRO A 30 -5.58 12.60 -14.14
C PRO A 30 -5.89 13.99 -14.70
N GLU A 31 -7.14 14.19 -15.16
CA GLU A 31 -7.61 15.49 -15.68
C GLU A 31 -7.46 16.63 -14.66
N ASN A 32 -7.50 16.31 -13.36
CA ASN A 32 -7.28 17.25 -12.28
C ASN A 32 -6.40 16.61 -11.20
N GLU A 33 -5.13 17.01 -11.16
CA GLU A 33 -4.13 16.49 -10.21
C GLU A 33 -4.46 16.81 -8.75
N GLU A 34 -4.93 18.03 -8.47
CA GLU A 34 -5.24 18.47 -7.11
C GLU A 34 -6.42 17.67 -6.55
N GLN A 35 -7.45 17.44 -7.37
CA GLN A 35 -8.60 16.63 -6.97
C GLN A 35 -8.22 15.15 -6.82
N PHE A 36 -7.35 14.62 -7.68
CA PHE A 36 -6.83 13.27 -7.53
C PHE A 36 -6.13 13.07 -6.18
N LEU A 37 -5.30 14.03 -5.76
CA LEU A 37 -4.61 13.98 -4.47
C LEU A 37 -5.59 14.01 -3.28
N LYS A 38 -6.68 14.79 -3.39
CA LYS A 38 -7.73 14.79 -2.37
C LYS A 38 -8.46 13.44 -2.34
N ASP A 39 -8.86 12.93 -3.50
CA ASP A 39 -9.61 11.69 -3.64
C ASP A 39 -8.81 10.47 -3.15
N ILE A 40 -7.51 10.38 -3.45
CA ILE A 40 -6.66 9.25 -3.03
C ILE A 40 -6.33 9.29 -1.53
N GLN A 41 -6.50 10.44 -0.89
CA GLN A 41 -6.35 10.60 0.56
C GLN A 41 -7.67 10.40 1.32
N ASP A 42 -8.82 10.51 0.66
CA ASP A 42 -10.14 10.25 1.25
C ASP A 42 -10.42 8.73 1.37
N PRO A 43 -10.49 8.15 2.59
CA PRO A 43 -10.74 6.72 2.78
C PRO A 43 -12.08 6.22 2.21
N ALA A 44 -13.07 7.10 2.06
CA ALA A 44 -14.37 6.74 1.51
C ALA A 44 -14.32 6.60 -0.02
N HIS A 45 -13.38 7.26 -0.69
CA HIS A 45 -13.30 7.33 -2.14
C HIS A 45 -12.77 6.01 -2.76
N GLU A 46 -13.28 5.64 -3.93
CA GLU A 46 -12.91 4.41 -4.64
C GLU A 46 -11.43 4.30 -5.01
N ILE A 47 -10.80 5.40 -5.47
CA ILE A 47 -9.38 5.44 -5.84
C ILE A 47 -8.47 5.21 -4.61
N SER A 48 -8.84 5.77 -3.45
CA SER A 48 -8.17 5.51 -2.17
C SER A 48 -8.30 4.05 -1.78
N LYS A 49 -9.51 3.47 -1.85
CA LYS A 49 -9.72 2.04 -1.59
C LYS A 49 -8.88 1.15 -2.51
N ALA A 50 -8.79 1.49 -3.80
CA ALA A 50 -7.96 0.77 -4.77
C ALA A 50 -6.47 0.86 -4.40
N TYR A 51 -5.99 2.06 -4.07
CA TYR A 51 -4.62 2.31 -3.65
C TYR A 51 -4.26 1.55 -2.36
N GLN A 52 -5.08 1.65 -1.32
CA GLN A 52 -4.86 0.95 -0.05
C GLN A 52 -4.89 -0.57 -0.23
N LYS A 53 -5.84 -1.10 -1.04
CA LYS A 53 -5.85 -2.52 -1.40
C LYS A 53 -4.55 -2.93 -2.07
N GLY A 54 -4.02 -2.09 -2.97
CA GLY A 54 -2.71 -2.27 -3.58
C GLY A 54 -1.59 -2.35 -2.56
N LYS A 55 -1.44 -1.33 -1.71
CA LYS A 55 -0.43 -1.27 -0.65
C LYS A 55 -0.46 -2.49 0.26
N THR A 56 -1.64 -2.84 0.76
CA THR A 56 -1.82 -4.00 1.64
C THR A 56 -1.45 -5.30 0.92
N THR A 57 -1.81 -5.44 -0.36
CA THR A 57 -1.43 -6.60 -1.18
C THR A 57 0.10 -6.68 -1.33
N GLY A 58 0.77 -5.58 -1.67
CA GLY A 58 2.22 -5.53 -1.83
C GLY A 58 2.96 -5.89 -0.54
N GLN A 59 2.51 -5.33 0.59
CA GLN A 59 3.07 -5.66 1.91
C GLN A 59 2.89 -7.15 2.24
N TYR A 60 1.71 -7.72 2.02
CA TYR A 60 1.44 -9.13 2.24
C TYR A 60 2.33 -10.02 1.36
N THR A 61 2.43 -9.72 0.06
CA THR A 61 3.25 -10.51 -0.87
C THR A 61 4.73 -10.49 -0.46
N MET A 62 5.24 -9.32 -0.02
CA MET A 62 6.61 -9.21 0.49
C MET A 62 6.81 -10.03 1.77
N ASP A 63 5.88 -9.95 2.72
CA ASP A 63 5.95 -10.73 3.96
C ASP A 63 5.91 -12.24 3.68
N LYS A 64 5.05 -12.66 2.74
CA LYS A 64 4.96 -14.05 2.31
C LYS A 64 6.27 -14.53 1.69
N ALA A 65 6.87 -13.73 0.81
CA ALA A 65 8.15 -14.07 0.19
C ALA A 65 9.27 -14.22 1.24
N LEU A 66 9.32 -13.31 2.22
CA LEU A 66 10.27 -13.40 3.33
C LEU A 66 10.02 -14.64 4.20
N PHE A 67 8.76 -14.97 4.48
CA PHE A 67 8.41 -16.17 5.24
C PHE A 67 8.79 -17.46 4.51
N ASP A 68 8.52 -17.54 3.22
CA ASP A 68 8.89 -18.70 2.40
C ASP A 68 10.42 -18.84 2.30
N ALA A 69 11.17 -17.73 2.18
CA ALA A 69 12.63 -17.73 2.19
C ALA A 69 13.22 -18.11 3.57
N ALA A 70 12.59 -17.66 4.66
CA ALA A 70 13.01 -17.99 6.02
C ALA A 70 12.91 -19.50 6.32
N LYS A 71 11.87 -20.18 5.81
CA LYS A 71 11.71 -21.64 5.92
C LYS A 71 12.88 -22.41 5.30
N ALA A 72 13.53 -21.85 4.29
CA ALA A 72 14.69 -22.44 3.63
C ALA A 72 16.01 -22.16 4.38
N ASN A 73 15.97 -21.91 5.70
CA ASN A 73 17.11 -21.52 6.56
C ASN A 73 17.73 -20.14 6.25
N GLY A 74 16.98 -19.22 5.66
CA GLY A 74 17.43 -17.84 5.43
C GLY A 74 17.39 -16.99 6.71
N THR A 75 18.49 -16.90 7.45
CA THR A 75 18.61 -16.05 8.66
C THR A 75 18.33 -14.58 8.39
N ASP A 76 18.81 -14.05 7.26
CA ASP A 76 18.52 -12.68 6.80
C ASP A 76 17.03 -12.44 6.53
N ALA A 77 16.35 -13.42 5.91
CA ALA A 77 14.91 -13.33 5.64
C ALA A 77 14.09 -13.33 6.95
N ASN A 78 14.52 -14.11 7.95
CA ASN A 78 13.93 -14.12 9.28
C ASN A 78 14.06 -12.76 9.98
N GLU A 79 15.25 -12.15 9.94
CA GLU A 79 15.49 -10.85 10.56
C GLU A 79 14.63 -9.75 9.90
N LYS A 80 14.60 -9.70 8.57
CA LYS A 80 13.75 -8.77 7.80
C LYS A 80 12.27 -8.96 8.10
N LEU A 81 11.80 -10.20 8.19
CA LEU A 81 10.41 -10.48 8.54
C LEU A 81 10.10 -10.03 9.97
N ASN A 82 10.99 -10.29 10.93
CA ASN A 82 10.81 -9.88 12.32
C ASN A 82 10.74 -8.34 12.45
N LEU A 83 11.63 -7.61 11.78
CA LEU A 83 11.60 -6.14 11.75
C LEU A 83 10.26 -5.61 11.21
N ARG A 84 9.75 -6.19 10.14
CA ARG A 84 8.44 -5.81 9.56
C ARG A 84 7.28 -6.11 10.51
N GLN A 85 7.31 -7.26 11.18
CA GLN A 85 6.30 -7.61 12.19
C GLN A 85 6.36 -6.70 13.43
N GLN A 86 7.54 -6.27 13.85
CA GLN A 86 7.69 -5.27 14.93
C GLN A 86 7.07 -3.93 14.53
N LYS A 87 7.38 -3.44 13.31
CA LYS A 87 6.77 -2.22 12.80
C LYS A 87 5.23 -2.31 12.75
N LYS A 88 4.69 -3.43 12.25
CA LYS A 88 3.23 -3.67 12.23
C LYS A 88 2.61 -3.65 13.63
N ARG A 89 3.27 -4.25 14.63
CA ARG A 89 2.79 -4.22 16.02
C ARG A 89 2.69 -2.80 16.57
N VAL A 90 3.67 -1.96 16.26
CA VAL A 90 3.65 -0.53 16.65
C VAL A 90 2.52 0.20 15.93
N GLU A 91 2.39 0.02 14.61
CA GLU A 91 1.32 0.63 13.81
C GLU A 91 -0.08 0.22 14.31
N THR A 92 -0.29 -1.07 14.63
CA THR A 92 -1.54 -1.56 15.22
C THR A 92 -1.81 -0.93 16.57
N ALA A 93 -0.82 -0.85 17.45
CA ALA A 93 -0.99 -0.21 18.76
C ALA A 93 -1.33 1.29 18.65
N ILE A 94 -0.79 1.99 17.65
CA ILE A 94 -1.16 3.38 17.36
C ILE A 94 -2.62 3.44 16.87
N TYR A 95 -2.99 2.61 15.90
CA TYR A 95 -4.34 2.57 15.35
C TYR A 95 -5.39 2.27 16.44
N GLU A 96 -5.16 1.25 17.28
CA GLU A 96 -6.08 0.87 18.36
C GLU A 96 -6.24 1.97 19.43
N ARG A 97 -5.19 2.76 19.67
CA ARG A 97 -5.17 3.76 20.73
C ARG A 97 -5.69 5.12 20.28
N PHE A 98 -5.54 5.45 19.01
CA PHE A 98 -5.86 6.78 18.47
C PHE A 98 -6.94 6.77 17.39
N ASN A 99 -7.41 5.61 16.93
CA ASN A 99 -8.37 5.46 15.82
C ASN A 99 -7.93 6.26 14.57
N VAL A 100 -6.62 6.28 14.29
CA VAL A 100 -6.01 6.93 13.13
C VAL A 100 -5.51 5.89 12.16
#